data_AF-A0A353ZDE4-F1
#
_entry.id   AF-A0A353ZDE4-F1
#
_cell.length_a   1.000
_cell.length_b   1.000
_cell.length_c   1.000
_cell.angle_alpha   90.00
_cell.angle_beta   90.00
_cell.angle_gamma   90.00
#
_symmetry.space_group_name_H-M   'P 1'
#
loop_
_entity.id
_entity.type
_entity.pdbx_description
1 polymer ?
#
loop_
_entity_poly.entity_id
_entity_poly.type
_entity_poly.pdbx_seq_one_letter_code
_entity_poly.pdbx_strand_id
1 'polypeptide(L)'
;MAVVIRGTGIVGIEIEEVTQWIEEEIQRVLASQMAEPFWVTHYGANDIHHRHLVYWIVVRTDQEMARLDQDAELMKLLRGLLVASDYPVEGRDGVPIGFESHETVDRVTNGDFSMYWK
;
A
#
# COMPACT_ATOMS: atom_id res chain seq x y z
N MET A 1 -21.13 14.08 -11.29
CA MET A 1 -19.91 14.72 -10.74
C MET A 1 -20.33 15.98 -10.03
N ALA A 2 -20.31 16.00 -8.70
CA ALA A 2 -20.58 17.19 -7.91
C ALA A 2 -19.30 17.52 -7.15
N VAL A 3 -18.74 18.71 -7.41
CA VAL A 3 -17.64 19.30 -6.64
C VAL A 3 -18.29 20.17 -5.58
N VAL A 4 -18.06 19.85 -4.31
CA VAL A 4 -18.47 20.68 -3.17
C VAL A 4 -17.26 21.50 -2.75
N ILE A 5 -17.32 22.82 -2.97
CA ILE A 5 -16.30 23.77 -2.49
C ILE A 5 -16.78 24.30 -1.13
N ARG A 6 -15.96 24.14 -0.08
CA ARG A 6 -16.11 24.91 1.17
C ARG A 6 -14.81 25.67 1.47
N GLY A 7 -14.97 26.93 1.86
CA GLY A 7 -13.86 27.82 2.17
C GLY A 7 -13.26 27.54 3.55
N THR A 8 -12.02 27.99 3.71
CA THR A 8 -11.18 28.06 4.91
C THR A 8 -10.64 26.73 5.45
N GLY A 9 -9.33 26.51 5.30
CA GLY A 9 -8.63 25.30 5.75
C GLY A 9 -8.74 24.16 4.74
N ILE A 10 -7.77 23.25 4.71
CA ILE A 10 -7.72 22.11 3.78
C ILE A 10 -9.10 21.43 3.71
N VAL A 11 -9.82 21.56 2.59
CA VAL A 11 -10.90 20.62 2.24
C VAL A 11 -10.19 19.40 1.67
N GLY A 12 -9.50 18.70 2.56
CA GLY A 12 -8.76 17.49 2.25
C GLY A 12 -9.71 16.32 2.44
N ILE A 13 -9.63 15.39 1.50
CA ILE A 13 -10.07 14.01 1.69
C ILE A 13 -9.50 13.55 3.04
N GLU A 14 -10.32 12.91 3.89
CA GLU A 14 -9.85 12.43 5.20
C GLU A 14 -8.66 11.49 4.99
N ILE A 15 -7.65 11.50 5.87
CA ILE A 15 -6.44 10.69 5.68
C ILE A 15 -6.75 9.20 5.48
N GLU A 16 -7.84 8.74 6.10
CA GLU A 16 -8.41 7.40 5.93
C GLU A 16 -8.93 7.17 4.50
N GLU A 17 -9.69 8.10 3.93
CA GLU A 17 -10.17 8.03 2.55
C GLU A 17 -9.01 8.06 1.54
N VAL A 18 -7.97 8.85 1.80
CA VAL A 18 -6.74 8.86 0.98
C VAL A 18 -6.04 7.50 1.05
N THR A 19 -5.94 6.92 2.25
CA THR A 19 -5.31 5.62 2.48
C THR A 19 -6.06 4.51 1.74
N GLN A 20 -7.39 4.48 1.87
CA GLN A 20 -8.22 3.53 1.15
C GLN A 20 -8.09 3.69 -0.37
N TRP A 21 -8.09 4.93 -0.87
CA TRP A 21 -7.93 5.18 -2.30
C TRP A 21 -6.60 4.65 -2.83
N ILE A 22 -5.50 4.86 -2.11
CA ILE A 22 -4.19 4.32 -2.49
C ILE A 22 -4.23 2.78 -2.52
N GLU A 23 -4.84 2.12 -1.51
CA GLU A 23 -4.98 0.65 -1.51
C GLU A 23 -5.71 0.15 -2.77
N GLU A 24 -6.84 0.75 -3.11
CA GLU A 24 -7.63 0.40 -4.29
C GLU A 24 -6.85 0.60 -5.60
N GLU A 25 -6.06 1.67 -5.69
CA GLU A 25 -5.24 1.92 -6.88
C GLU A 25 -4.05 0.96 -6.96
N ILE A 26 -3.41 0.60 -5.84
CA ILE A 26 -2.40 -0.47 -5.81
C ILE A 26 -3.03 -1.78 -6.34
N GLN A 27 -4.23 -2.13 -5.89
CA GLN A 27 -4.94 -3.32 -6.38
C GLN A 27 -5.17 -3.26 -7.89
N ARG A 28 -5.62 -2.12 -8.44
CA ARG A 28 -5.85 -1.94 -9.89
C ARG A 28 -4.57 -2.06 -10.70
N VAL A 29 -3.49 -1.42 -10.23
CA VAL A 29 -2.18 -1.47 -10.88
C VAL A 29 -1.70 -2.91 -11.00
N LEU A 30 -1.83 -3.69 -9.93
CA LEU A 30 -1.34 -5.06 -9.88
C LEU A 30 -2.24 -6.04 -10.63
N ALA A 31 -3.55 -5.81 -10.69
CA ALA A 31 -4.51 -6.73 -11.30
C ALA A 31 -4.17 -7.13 -12.75
N SER A 32 -3.51 -6.25 -13.50
CA SER A 32 -3.09 -6.53 -14.88
C SER A 32 -1.72 -7.20 -15.02
N GLN A 33 -0.96 -7.29 -13.93
CA GLN A 33 0.44 -7.71 -13.90
C GLN A 33 0.67 -9.00 -13.11
N MET A 34 -0.27 -9.41 -12.26
CA MET A 34 -0.10 -10.58 -11.41
C MET A 34 -0.39 -11.88 -12.15
N ALA A 35 0.49 -12.85 -11.97
CA ALA A 35 0.30 -14.22 -12.45
C ALA A 35 -0.49 -15.10 -11.46
N GLU A 36 -0.66 -14.63 -10.22
CA GLU A 36 -1.27 -15.38 -9.12
C GLU A 36 -2.22 -14.50 -8.27
N PRO A 37 -3.09 -15.12 -7.46
CA PRO A 37 -3.90 -14.37 -6.50
C PRO A 37 -3.02 -13.57 -5.55
N PHE A 38 -3.45 -12.35 -5.27
CA PHE A 38 -2.79 -11.44 -4.36
C PHE A 38 -3.84 -10.69 -3.55
N TRP A 39 -3.41 -10.07 -2.46
CA TRP A 39 -4.22 -9.08 -1.75
C TRP A 39 -3.32 -7.94 -1.26
N VAL A 40 -3.93 -6.79 -1.03
CA VAL A 40 -3.25 -5.59 -0.55
C VAL A 40 -3.84 -5.24 0.80
N THR A 41 -3.00 -4.79 1.72
CA THR A 41 -3.44 -4.29 3.01
C THR A 41 -2.56 -3.14 3.46
N HIS A 42 -3.07 -2.40 4.42
CA HIS A 42 -2.33 -1.35 5.09
C HIS A 42 -2.55 -1.40 6.59
N TYR A 43 -1.60 -0.82 7.32
CA TYR A 43 -1.76 -0.49 8.73
C TYR A 43 -0.84 0.67 9.08
N GLY A 44 -1.12 1.34 10.20
CA GLY A 44 -0.31 2.48 10.62
C GLY A 44 -1.05 3.42 11.55
N ALA A 45 -0.28 4.32 12.15
CA ALA A 45 -0.79 5.47 12.90
C ALA A 45 -0.53 6.76 12.09
N ASN A 46 -0.99 6.78 10.85
CA ASN A 46 -0.78 7.88 9.92
C ASN A 46 -1.66 9.10 10.18
N ASP A 47 -2.65 8.96 11.05
CA ASP A 47 -3.36 10.03 11.74
C ASP A 47 -2.46 10.76 12.77
N ILE A 48 -1.51 10.04 13.41
CA ILE A 48 -0.52 10.64 14.33
C ILE A 48 0.63 11.26 13.53
N HIS A 49 1.17 10.54 12.55
CA HIS A 49 2.19 11.06 11.64
C HIS A 49 2.18 10.29 10.32
N HIS A 50 2.07 11.00 9.20
CA HIS A 50 1.86 10.44 7.85
C HIS A 50 2.88 9.36 7.42
N ARG A 51 4.14 9.46 7.85
CA ARG A 51 5.15 8.40 7.62
C ARG A 51 4.85 7.02 8.23
N HIS A 52 3.93 6.93 9.19
CA HIS A 52 3.64 5.69 9.92
C HIS A 52 2.63 4.78 9.19
N LEU A 53 2.22 5.14 7.97
CA LEU A 53 1.48 4.23 7.09
C LEU A 53 2.43 3.20 6.47
N VAL A 54 1.96 1.97 6.35
CA VAL A 54 2.63 0.87 5.65
C VAL A 54 1.64 0.21 4.70
N TYR A 55 2.09 -0.15 3.49
CA TYR A 55 1.37 -1.05 2.60
C TYR A 55 2.12 -2.37 2.44
N TRP A 56 1.37 -3.47 2.50
CA TRP A 56 1.84 -4.80 2.12
C TRP A 56 1.05 -5.34 0.96
N ILE A 57 1.78 -5.83 -0.04
CA ILE A 57 1.24 -6.55 -1.19
C ILE A 57 1.61 -8.01 -0.97
N VAL A 58 0.60 -8.82 -0.67
CA VAL A 58 0.80 -10.22 -0.33
C VAL A 58 0.47 -11.08 -1.54
N VAL A 59 1.46 -11.83 -1.99
CA VAL A 59 1.36 -12.78 -3.10
C VAL A 59 1.44 -14.21 -2.57
N ARG A 60 1.22 -15.20 -3.43
CA ARG A 60 1.21 -16.61 -3.03
C ARG A 60 2.62 -17.17 -2.85
N THR A 61 3.55 -16.86 -3.76
CA THR A 61 4.85 -17.53 -3.85
C THR A 61 6.03 -16.61 -3.56
N ASP A 62 7.10 -17.18 -2.99
CA ASP A 62 8.39 -16.52 -2.80
C ASP A 62 8.98 -16.04 -4.13
N GLN A 63 8.73 -16.80 -5.20
CA GLN A 63 9.21 -16.48 -6.54
C GLN A 63 8.55 -15.20 -7.08
N GLU A 64 7.24 -15.05 -6.94
CA GLU A 64 6.54 -13.85 -7.39
C GLU A 64 6.93 -12.65 -6.52
N MET A 65 7.04 -12.83 -5.21
CA MET A 65 7.53 -11.79 -4.30
C MET A 65 8.90 -11.28 -4.73
N ALA A 66 9.85 -12.19 -5.01
CA ALA A 66 11.19 -11.83 -5.46
C ALA A 66 11.19 -11.14 -6.84
N ARG A 67 10.27 -11.51 -7.75
CA ARG A 67 10.10 -10.84 -9.04
C ARG A 67 9.64 -9.39 -8.84
N LEU A 68 8.66 -9.17 -7.96
CA LEU A 68 8.10 -7.85 -7.68
C LEU A 68 9.08 -6.95 -6.94
N ASP A 69 9.83 -7.50 -5.98
CA ASP A 69 10.91 -6.78 -5.27
C ASP A 69 11.99 -6.21 -6.21
N GLN A 70 12.17 -6.83 -7.38
CA GLN A 70 13.14 -6.42 -8.39
C GLN A 70 12.55 -5.48 -9.44
N ASP A 71 11.23 -5.23 -9.43
CA ASP A 71 10.55 -4.39 -10.40
C ASP A 71 10.58 -2.91 -10.00
N ALA A 72 11.66 -2.24 -10.39
CA ALA A 72 11.88 -0.82 -10.08
C ALA A 72 10.83 0.11 -10.72
N GLU A 73 10.28 -0.25 -11.89
CA GLU A 73 9.25 0.58 -12.54
C GLU A 73 7.91 0.43 -11.83
N LEU A 74 7.55 -0.79 -11.39
CA LEU A 74 6.41 -1.00 -10.51
C LEU A 74 6.57 -0.19 -9.22
N MET A 75 7.71 -0.29 -8.53
CA MET A 75 7.92 0.43 -7.27
C MET A 75 7.81 1.96 -7.46
N LYS A 76 8.36 2.49 -8.56
CA LYS A 76 8.21 3.90 -8.92
C LYS A 76 6.75 4.29 -9.16
N LEU A 77 5.98 3.43 -9.82
CA LEU A 77 4.57 3.66 -10.08
C LEU A 77 3.74 3.62 -8.78
N LEU A 78 3.99 2.65 -7.90
CA LEU A 78 3.36 2.56 -6.58
C LEU A 78 3.67 3.79 -5.72
N ARG A 79 4.93 4.24 -5.70
CA ARG A 79 5.34 5.48 -5.03
C ARG A 79 4.66 6.73 -5.63
N GLY A 80 4.43 6.73 -6.93
CA GLY A 80 3.69 7.78 -7.63
C GLY A 80 2.25 7.96 -7.14
N LEU A 81 1.62 6.91 -6.60
CA LEU A 81 0.26 6.98 -6.05
C LEU A 81 0.18 7.93 -4.84
N LEU A 82 1.21 7.96 -3.99
CA LEU A 82 1.29 8.89 -2.86
C LEU A 82 1.35 10.36 -3.32
N VAL A 83 1.92 10.61 -4.50
CA VAL A 83 1.94 11.96 -5.08
C VAL A 83 0.60 12.27 -5.73
N ALA A 84 0.02 11.31 -6.46
CA ALA A 84 -1.25 11.46 -7.15
C ALA A 84 -2.43 11.68 -6.20
N SER A 85 -2.36 11.11 -5.00
CA SER A 85 -3.37 11.26 -3.95
C SER A 85 -3.19 12.51 -3.08
N ASP A 86 -2.20 13.36 -3.40
CA ASP A 86 -1.73 14.45 -2.56
C ASP A 86 -1.44 14.03 -1.10
N TYR A 87 -0.87 12.83 -0.91
CA TYR A 87 -0.46 12.35 0.42
C TYR A 87 0.54 13.35 1.04
N PRO A 88 0.56 13.58 2.35
CA PRO A 88 1.44 14.61 2.93
C PRO A 88 2.93 14.38 2.66
N VAL A 89 3.62 15.44 2.24
CA VAL A 89 5.01 15.39 1.74
C VAL A 89 6.00 14.82 2.78
N GLU A 90 5.78 15.12 4.05
CA GLU A 90 6.57 14.63 5.18
C GLU A 90 6.40 13.13 5.44
N GLY A 91 5.38 12.51 4.84
CA GLY A 91 5.13 11.07 4.91
C GLY A 91 5.64 10.31 3.69
N ARG A 92 5.60 10.89 2.49
CA ARG A 92 5.76 10.18 1.20
C ARG A 92 7.00 9.28 1.13
N ASP A 93 8.16 9.81 1.53
CA ASP A 93 9.43 9.08 1.49
C ASP A 93 9.52 8.01 2.60
N GLY A 94 8.77 8.20 3.69
CA GLY A 94 8.80 7.34 4.86
C GLY A 94 7.80 6.19 4.85
N VAL A 95 6.73 6.26 4.05
CA VAL A 95 5.72 5.19 3.93
C VAL A 95 6.37 3.94 3.34
N PRO A 96 6.47 2.80 4.05
CA PRO A 96 6.94 1.57 3.44
C PRO A 96 5.86 0.99 2.51
N ILE A 97 6.29 0.54 1.33
CA ILE A 97 5.48 -0.24 0.39
C ILE A 97 6.32 -1.48 0.10
N GLY A 98 5.85 -2.64 0.53
CA GLY A 98 6.61 -3.89 0.46
C GLY A 98 5.78 -5.06 -0.04
N PHE A 99 6.49 -6.14 -0.38
CA PHE A 99 5.91 -7.40 -0.82
C PHE A 99 6.13 -8.47 0.25
N GLU A 100 5.18 -9.39 0.35
CA GLU A 100 5.26 -10.55 1.23
C GLU A 100 4.67 -11.78 0.53
N SER A 101 5.14 -12.99 0.87
CA SER A 101 4.61 -14.22 0.30
C SER A 101 3.84 -15.05 1.33
N HIS A 102 2.78 -15.70 0.89
CA HIS A 102 2.08 -16.68 1.70
C HIS A 102 2.99 -17.88 2.06
N GLU A 103 3.87 -18.31 1.15
CA GLU A 103 4.87 -19.35 1.43
C GLU A 103 5.78 -19.01 2.62
N THR A 104 6.17 -17.75 2.78
CA THR A 104 6.97 -17.31 3.94
C THR A 104 6.15 -17.36 5.21
N VAL A 105 4.91 -16.88 5.19
CA VAL A 105 4.02 -16.89 6.36
C VAL A 105 3.66 -18.33 6.75
N ASP A 106 3.41 -19.22 5.78
CA ASP A 106 3.22 -20.65 6.02
C ASP A 106 4.43 -21.29 6.69
N ARG A 107 5.63 -20.96 6.22
CA ARG A 107 6.88 -21.51 6.74
C ARG A 107 7.24 -21.00 8.13
N VAL A 108 6.93 -19.74 8.45
CA VAL A 108 7.36 -19.08 9.70
C VAL A 108 6.30 -19.21 10.79
N THR A 109 5.03 -19.04 10.45
CA THR A 109 3.92 -18.98 11.42
C THR A 109 2.76 -19.90 11.07
N ASN A 110 2.94 -20.84 10.13
CA ASN A 110 1.91 -21.78 9.71
C ASN A 110 0.63 -21.05 9.24
N GLY A 111 0.82 -19.98 8.47
CA GLY A 111 -0.25 -19.21 7.83
C GLY A 111 -0.83 -18.08 8.69
N ASP A 112 -0.31 -17.88 9.91
CA ASP A 112 -0.81 -16.84 10.81
C ASP A 112 -0.10 -15.50 10.59
N PHE A 113 -0.74 -14.63 9.81
CA PHE A 113 -0.28 -13.24 9.58
C PHE A 113 -0.24 -12.39 10.85
N SER A 114 -1.12 -12.64 11.82
CA SER A 114 -1.12 -11.91 13.09
C SER A 114 0.11 -12.25 13.92
N MET A 115 0.57 -13.50 13.88
CA MET A 115 1.83 -13.90 14.50
C MET A 115 3.04 -13.41 13.71
N TYR A 116 2.95 -13.34 12.39
CA TYR A 116 4.07 -12.95 11.53
C TYR A 116 4.43 -11.46 11.65
N TRP A 117 3.42 -10.59 11.81
CA TRP A 117 3.62 -9.14 11.95
C TRP A 117 3.71 -8.63 13.41
N LYS A 118 3.84 -9.53 14.39
CA LYS A 118 4.08 -9.18 15.80
C LYS A 118 5.56 -9.00 16.10
#